data_AF-A0A372EHN2-F1
#
_entry.id   AF-A0A372EHN2-F1
#
_cell.length_a   1.000
_cell.length_b   1.000
_cell.length_c   1.000
_cell.angle_alpha   90.00
_cell.angle_beta   90.00
_cell.angle_gamma   90.00
#
_symmetry.space_group_name_H-M   'P 1'
#
loop_
_entity.id
_entity.type
_entity.pdbx_description
1 polymer ?
#
loop_
_entity_poly.entity_id
_entity_poly.type
_entity_poly.pdbx_seq_one_letter_code
_entity_poly.pdbx_strand_id
1 'polypeptide(L)'
;MYLDFDMTTLPSTHGMRPAAFGIPPIETLEMLQRLEAEVAMSNLNEMRLIEQQHPDWFERYETLPVEHCSGEELQALLASAPNAYAKGLVTGALKVRLEMAAVSGLPF
;
A
#
# COMPACT_ATOMS: atom_id res chain seq x y z
N MET A 1 -48.73 -4.88 -37.58
CA MET A 1 -48.41 -5.03 -39.01
C MET A 1 -47.40 -3.94 -39.36
N TYR A 2 -46.36 -4.33 -40.08
CA TYR A 2 -45.07 -3.65 -40.25
C TYR A 2 -45.15 -2.22 -40.79
N LEU A 3 -44.23 -1.36 -40.34
CA LEU A 3 -43.75 -0.21 -41.11
C LEU A 3 -42.24 -0.36 -41.28
N ASP A 4 -41.84 -0.60 -42.53
CA ASP A 4 -40.52 -0.28 -43.08
C ASP A 4 -40.17 1.18 -42.78
N PHE A 5 -38.93 1.43 -42.35
CA PHE A 5 -38.29 2.72 -42.55
C PHE A 5 -36.80 2.54 -42.86
N ASP A 6 -36.57 2.54 -44.17
CA ASP A 6 -35.46 3.07 -44.96
C ASP A 6 -34.17 3.54 -44.25
N MET A 7 -33.07 3.06 -44.81
CA MET A 7 -31.69 3.42 -44.51
C MET A 7 -31.36 4.82 -45.02
N THR A 8 -31.59 5.86 -44.22
CA THR A 8 -30.91 7.14 -44.43
C THR A 8 -30.40 7.76 -43.13
N THR A 9 -29.08 7.89 -43.05
CA THR A 9 -28.33 8.86 -42.24
C THR A 9 -28.53 8.83 -40.73
N LEU A 10 -27.76 7.98 -40.04
CA LEU A 10 -27.37 8.27 -38.66
C LEU A 10 -26.52 9.55 -38.67
N PRO A 11 -26.91 10.63 -37.96
CA PRO A 11 -26.09 11.81 -37.87
C PRO A 11 -24.84 11.48 -37.05
N SER A 12 -23.70 11.58 -37.73
CA SER A 12 -22.36 11.90 -37.22
C SER A 12 -22.07 11.48 -35.78
N THR A 13 -21.26 10.42 -35.68
CA THR A 13 -20.39 10.10 -34.54
C THR A 13 -19.75 11.36 -33.94
N HIS A 14 -20.37 11.92 -32.91
CA HIS A 14 -19.73 12.85 -31.99
C HIS A 14 -19.42 12.10 -30.70
N GLY A 15 -18.14 11.77 -30.53
CA GLY A 15 -17.54 11.70 -29.19
C GLY A 15 -17.41 10.33 -28.53
N MET A 16 -17.80 9.21 -29.13
CA MET A 16 -17.34 7.91 -28.63
C MET A 16 -15.91 7.68 -29.10
N ARG A 17 -14.94 8.31 -28.41
CA ARG A 17 -13.59 7.76 -28.35
C ARG A 17 -13.78 6.29 -27.95
N PRO A 18 -13.23 5.32 -28.71
CA PRO A 18 -13.10 3.98 -28.18
C PRO A 18 -12.43 4.12 -26.83
N ALA A 19 -12.98 3.50 -25.79
CA ALA A 19 -12.29 3.33 -24.53
C ALA A 19 -10.92 2.74 -24.88
N ALA A 20 -9.89 3.59 -24.90
CA ALA A 20 -8.54 3.13 -25.00
C ALA A 20 -8.40 2.17 -23.82
N PHE A 21 -8.12 0.90 -24.15
CA PHE A 21 -7.72 -0.16 -23.25
C PHE A 21 -7.13 0.43 -21.97
N GLY A 22 -7.64 0.02 -20.80
CA GLY A 22 -7.45 0.60 -19.47
C GLY A 22 -6.00 0.74 -18.97
N ILE A 23 -5.18 1.41 -19.76
CA ILE A 23 -3.82 1.82 -19.51
C ILE A 23 -3.96 3.30 -19.12
N PRO A 24 -3.66 3.64 -17.86
CA PRO A 24 -3.70 5.03 -17.41
C PRO A 24 -2.74 5.87 -18.29
N PRO A 25 -3.10 7.11 -18.65
CA PRO A 25 -2.26 7.95 -19.50
C PRO A 25 -0.86 8.11 -18.90
N ILE A 26 0.17 8.22 -19.75
CA ILE A 26 1.58 8.24 -19.34
C ILE A 26 1.84 9.28 -18.23
N GLU A 27 1.20 10.46 -18.32
CA GLU A 27 1.27 11.52 -17.29
C GLU A 27 0.80 11.06 -15.90
N THR A 28 -0.22 10.19 -15.83
CA THR A 28 -0.69 9.63 -14.56
C THR A 28 0.24 8.55 -14.01
N LEU A 29 0.92 7.78 -14.86
CA LEU A 29 1.93 6.82 -14.43
C LEU A 29 3.18 7.53 -13.88
N GLU A 30 3.67 8.56 -14.57
CA GLU A 30 4.80 9.36 -14.08
C GLU A 30 4.48 10.07 -12.78
N MET A 31 3.26 10.59 -12.62
CA MET A 31 2.81 11.20 -11.36
C MET A 31 2.77 10.19 -10.22
N LEU A 32 2.26 8.97 -10.46
CA LEU A 32 2.26 7.90 -9.47
C LEU A 32 3.69 7.51 -9.07
N GLN A 33 4.59 7.33 -10.04
CA GLN A 33 6.00 7.00 -9.77
C GLN A 33 6.71 8.09 -8.94
N ARG A 34 6.44 9.37 -9.20
CA ARG A 34 6.99 10.47 -8.39
C ARG A 34 6.45 10.42 -6.96
N LEU A 35 5.15 10.20 -6.81
CA LEU A 35 4.54 10.09 -5.49
C LEU A 35 5.10 8.90 -4.70
N GLU A 36 5.28 7.75 -5.35
CA GLU A 36 5.92 6.57 -4.74
C GLU A 36 7.36 6.89 -4.27
N ALA A 37 8.14 7.58 -5.09
CA ALA A 37 9.50 7.99 -4.74
C ALA A 37 9.53 8.99 -3.57
N GLU A 38 8.62 9.97 -3.55
CA GLU A 38 8.48 10.94 -2.46
C GLU A 38 8.12 10.25 -1.14
N VAL A 39 7.14 9.34 -1.18
CA VAL A 39 6.73 8.55 -0.02
C VAL A 39 7.88 7.66 0.46
N ALA A 40 8.60 7.01 -0.45
CA ALA A 40 9.76 6.19 -0.10
C ALA A 40 10.86 7.02 0.59
N MET A 41 11.16 8.21 0.07
CA MET A 41 12.12 9.12 0.71
C MET A 41 11.64 9.60 2.09
N SER A 42 10.35 9.92 2.23
CA SER A 42 9.78 10.29 3.53
C SER A 42 9.93 9.16 4.55
N ASN A 43 9.65 7.93 4.15
CA ASN A 43 9.78 6.75 5.02
C ASN A 43 11.24 6.54 5.47
N LEU A 44 12.21 6.69 4.56
CA LEU A 44 13.62 6.57 4.90
C LEU A 44 14.07 7.64 5.90
N ASN A 45 13.56 8.86 5.76
CA ASN A 45 13.86 9.94 6.71
C ASN A 45 13.27 9.68 8.10
N GLU A 46 12.03 9.21 8.18
CA GLU A 46 11.38 8.84 9.44
C GLU A 46 12.09 7.66 10.14
N MET A 47 12.47 6.62 9.39
CA MET A 47 13.27 5.53 9.93
C MET A 47 14.61 6.02 10.48
N ARG A 48 15.33 6.87 9.74
CA ARG A 48 16.60 7.44 10.19
C ARG A 48 16.43 8.30 11.44
N LEU A 49 15.33 9.05 11.55
CA LEU A 49 15.03 9.84 12.75
C LEU A 49 14.81 8.93 13.96
N ILE A 50 14.11 7.81 13.81
CA ILE A 50 13.96 6.82 14.89
C ILE A 50 15.30 6.21 15.26
N GLU A 51 16.11 5.80 14.28
CA GLU A 51 17.45 5.24 14.52
C GLU A 51 18.33 6.21 15.33
N GLN A 52 18.28 7.50 15.02
CA GLN A 52 19.06 8.52 15.72
C GLN A 52 18.53 8.86 17.12
N GLN A 53 17.21 8.95 17.28
CA GLN A 53 16.58 9.42 18.52
C GLN A 53 16.28 8.29 19.52
N HIS A 54 16.07 7.09 19.02
CA HIS A 54 15.65 5.91 19.79
C HIS A 54 16.42 4.66 19.33
N PRO A 55 17.77 4.66 19.37
CA PRO A 55 18.60 3.59 18.81
C PRO A 55 18.28 2.22 19.41
N ASP A 56 18.11 2.13 20.73
CA ASP A 56 17.79 0.86 21.41
C ASP A 56 16.44 0.27 20.97
N TRP A 57 15.45 1.13 20.71
CA TRP A 57 14.16 0.69 20.19
C TRP A 57 14.28 0.24 18.74
N PHE A 58 15.03 1.00 17.93
CA PHE A 58 15.26 0.70 16.52
C PHE A 58 15.99 -0.64 16.34
N GLU A 59 17.06 -0.88 17.08
CA GLU A 59 17.80 -2.14 17.05
C GLU A 59 16.90 -3.33 17.40
N ARG A 60 16.08 -3.19 18.45
CA ARG A 60 15.09 -4.23 18.82
C ARG A 60 14.04 -4.47 17.73
N TYR A 61 13.63 -3.43 17.01
CA TYR A 61 12.71 -3.57 15.90
C TYR A 61 13.36 -4.26 14.70
N GLU A 62 14.58 -3.86 14.33
CA GLU A 62 15.29 -4.40 13.16
C GLU A 62 15.72 -5.86 13.34
N THR A 63 16.11 -6.23 14.55
CA THR A 63 16.55 -7.60 14.88
C THR A 63 15.40 -8.58 15.04
N LEU A 64 14.15 -8.12 15.05
CA LEU A 64 12.97 -8.95 15.27
C LEU A 64 12.44 -9.48 13.93
N PRO A 65 12.61 -10.78 13.64
CA PRO A 65 12.11 -11.36 12.40
C PRO A 65 10.58 -11.41 12.44
N VAL A 66 9.93 -10.62 11.57
CA VAL A 66 8.46 -10.52 11.51
C VAL A 66 7.83 -11.91 11.44
N GLU A 67 8.36 -12.80 10.61
CA GLU A 67 7.82 -14.15 10.35
C GLU A 67 7.84 -15.08 11.58
N HIS A 68 8.71 -14.84 12.55
CA HIS A 68 8.97 -15.73 13.68
C HIS A 68 8.70 -15.11 15.04
N CYS A 69 8.45 -13.80 15.10
CA CYS A 69 8.10 -13.16 16.35
C CYS A 69 6.73 -13.61 16.87
N SER A 70 6.64 -13.67 18.20
CA SER A 70 5.42 -13.94 18.93
C SER A 70 4.52 -12.70 19.01
N GLY A 71 3.22 -12.91 19.27
CA GLY A 71 2.29 -11.82 19.52
C GLY A 71 2.68 -10.94 20.70
N GLU A 72 3.24 -11.53 21.76
CA GLU A 72 3.67 -10.80 22.96
C GLU A 72 4.84 -9.86 22.66
N GLU A 73 5.83 -10.32 21.88
CA GLU A 73 6.98 -9.49 21.50
C GLU A 73 6.54 -8.29 20.65
N LEU A 74 5.67 -8.50 19.66
CA LEU A 74 5.13 -7.40 18.86
C LEU A 74 4.26 -6.45 19.67
N GLN A 75 3.47 -6.94 20.63
CA GLN A 75 2.69 -6.09 21.53
C GLN A 75 3.59 -5.26 22.45
N ALA A 76 4.66 -5.85 23.00
CA ALA A 76 5.63 -5.14 23.83
C ALA A 76 6.38 -4.06 23.02
N LEU A 77 6.74 -4.37 21.78
CA LEU A 77 7.39 -3.42 20.88
C LEU A 77 6.45 -2.27 20.49
N LEU A 78 5.17 -2.58 20.24
CA LEU A 78 4.13 -1.58 19.95
C LEU A 78 3.88 -0.65 21.15
N ALA A 79 3.82 -1.21 22.36
CA ALA A 79 3.59 -0.45 23.57
C ALA A 79 4.74 0.53 23.88
N SER A 80 5.97 0.13 23.53
CA SER A 80 7.19 0.94 23.71
C SER A 80 7.52 1.85 22.52
N ALA A 81 6.71 1.86 21.45
CA ALA A 81 6.98 2.61 20.24
C ALA A 81 7.04 4.13 20.49
N PRO A 82 8.13 4.82 20.09
CA PRO A 82 8.39 6.21 20.49
C PRO A 82 7.50 7.24 19.81
N ASN A 83 7.00 6.96 18.61
CA ASN A 83 6.18 7.89 17.84
C ASN A 83 5.14 7.15 16.97
N ALA A 84 4.31 7.91 16.27
CA ALA A 84 3.24 7.36 15.44
C ALA A 84 3.77 6.52 14.26
N TYR A 85 4.89 6.92 13.67
CA TYR A 85 5.51 6.19 12.57
C TYR A 85 5.99 4.80 13.04
N ALA A 86 6.71 4.75 14.16
CA ALA A 86 7.14 3.51 14.82
C ALA A 86 5.95 2.58 15.14
N LYS A 87 4.86 3.14 15.67
CA LYS A 87 3.62 2.38 15.88
C LYS A 87 3.06 1.82 14.58
N GLY A 88 3.10 2.60 13.51
CA GLY A 88 2.70 2.18 12.16
C GLY A 88 3.50 0.99 11.67
N LEU A 89 4.82 1.00 11.83
CA LEU A 89 5.71 -0.12 11.46
C LEU A 89 5.32 -1.41 12.19
N VAL A 90 5.23 -1.37 13.52
CA VAL A 90 4.88 -2.57 14.31
C VAL A 90 3.45 -3.04 14.03
N THR A 91 2.52 -2.12 13.81
CA THR A 91 1.14 -2.47 13.40
C THR A 91 1.13 -3.15 12.03
N GLY A 92 2.00 -2.73 11.09
CA GLY A 92 2.19 -3.41 9.82
C GLY A 92 2.66 -4.85 10.00
N ALA A 93 3.68 -5.08 10.84
CA ALA A 93 4.16 -6.42 11.16
C ALA A 93 3.07 -7.31 11.81
N LEU A 94 2.29 -6.77 12.74
CA LEU A 94 1.14 -7.47 13.35
C LEU A 94 0.11 -7.91 12.31
N LYS A 95 -0.23 -7.04 11.34
CA LYS A 95 -1.16 -7.38 10.27
C LYS A 95 -0.63 -8.52 9.41
N VAL A 96 0.63 -8.45 8.99
CA VAL A 96 1.26 -9.52 8.22
C VAL A 96 1.19 -10.85 8.97
N ARG A 97 1.43 -10.84 10.29
CA ARG A 97 1.36 -12.07 11.10
C ARG A 97 -0.05 -12.64 11.23
N LEU A 98 -1.05 -11.78 11.38
CA LEU A 98 -2.45 -12.20 11.34
C LEU A 98 -2.84 -12.80 9.98
N GLU A 99 -2.38 -12.21 8.88
CA GLU A 99 -2.60 -12.74 7.52
C GLU A 99 -1.91 -14.08 7.32
N MET A 100 -0.64 -14.23 7.76
CA MET A 100 0.09 -15.49 7.71
C MET A 100 -0.63 -16.58 8.51
N ALA A 101 -1.13 -16.28 9.71
CA ALA A 101 -1.90 -17.21 10.52
C ALA A 101 -3.20 -17.63 9.82
N ALA A 102 -3.93 -16.67 9.24
CA ALA A 102 -5.15 -16.93 8.49
C ALA A 102 -4.93 -17.83 7.27
N VAL A 103 -3.82 -17.64 6.54
CA VAL A 103 -3.49 -18.41 5.32
C VAL A 103 -2.88 -19.78 5.66
N SER A 104 -2.02 -19.86 6.67
CA SER A 104 -1.35 -21.11 7.05
C SER A 104 -2.22 -22.04 7.92
N GLY A 105 -3.26 -21.50 8.56
CA GLY A 105 -4.05 -22.21 9.57
C GLY A 105 -3.30 -22.44 10.89
N LEU A 106 -2.09 -21.90 11.04
CA LEU A 106 -1.32 -21.95 12.28
C LEU A 106 -1.64 -20.73 13.14
N PRO A 107 -1.81 -20.87 14.45
CA PRO A 107 -2.07 -19.74 15.33
C PRO A 107 -0.86 -18.79 15.38
N PHE A 108 -1.17 -17.50 15.50
CA PHE A 108 -0.21 -16.45 15.84
C PHE A 108 -0.11 -16.29 17.36
#